data_AF-A0A939YQB6-F1
#
_entry.id   AF-A0A939YQB6-F1
#
_cell.length_a   1.000
_cell.length_b   1.000
_cell.length_c   1.000
_cell.angle_alpha   90.00
_cell.angle_beta   90.00
_cell.angle_gamma   90.00
#
_symmetry.space_group_name_H-M   'P 1'
#
loop_
_entity.id
_entity.type
_entity.pdbx_description
1 polymer ?
#
loop_
_entity_poly.entity_id
_entity_poly.type
_entity_poly.pdbx_seq_one_letter_code
_entity_poly.pdbx_strand_id
1 'polypeptide(L)'
;MTNEQRAEALIKKSGFDFDTISKADIVKLLQDEIDNYQEGSSEYIRLLCGYLFCLGDSSDIPLIKKAKYGINMDVGCMIDYEWLSSLENGGAEDEYTPSRNELIRDFIDYYKDFKA
;
A
#
# COMPACT_ATOMS: atom_id res chain seq x y z
N MET A 1 -11.43 16.91 -0.30
CA MET A 1 -11.66 15.45 -0.35
C MET A 1 -10.83 14.87 0.77
N THR A 2 -11.41 14.06 1.65
CA THR A 2 -10.65 13.41 2.74
C THR A 2 -9.75 12.30 2.18
N ASN A 3 -8.81 11.78 2.97
CA ASN A 3 -7.92 10.72 2.52
C ASN A 3 -8.68 9.41 2.20
N GLU A 4 -9.76 9.12 2.92
CA GLU A 4 -10.65 8.00 2.62
C GLU A 4 -11.36 8.19 1.27
N GLN A 5 -11.89 9.39 1.01
CA GLN A 5 -12.53 9.68 -0.29
C GLN A 5 -11.53 9.62 -1.45
N ARG A 6 -10.27 10.03 -1.22
CA ARG A 6 -9.18 9.89 -2.20
C ARG A 6 -8.83 8.42 -2.45
N ALA A 7 -8.82 7.60 -1.39
CA ALA A 7 -8.62 6.16 -1.50
C ALA A 7 -9.73 5.51 -2.31
N GLU A 8 -11.00 5.79 -1.99
CA GLU A 8 -12.15 5.29 -2.73
C GLU A 8 -12.11 5.72 -4.21
N ALA A 9 -11.79 6.98 -4.49
CA ALA A 9 -11.66 7.48 -5.86
C ALA A 9 -10.55 6.77 -6.64
N LEU A 10 -9.41 6.47 -6.00
CA LEU A 10 -8.33 5.72 -6.64
C LEU A 10 -8.72 4.27 -6.90
N ILE A 11 -9.39 3.60 -5.95
CA ILE A 11 -9.90 2.23 -6.13
C ILE A 11 -10.88 2.17 -7.30
N LYS A 12 -11.83 3.11 -7.37
CA LYS A 12 -12.80 3.19 -8.49
C LYS A 12 -12.11 3.41 -9.85
N LYS A 13 -10.99 4.14 -9.86
CA LYS A 13 -10.23 4.44 -11.08
C LYS A 13 -9.35 3.26 -11.53
N SER A 14 -8.63 2.65 -10.59
CA SER A 14 -7.57 1.68 -10.89
C SER A 14 -8.00 0.22 -10.72
N GLY A 15 -9.01 -0.05 -9.89
CA GLY A 15 -9.45 -1.41 -9.58
C GLY A 15 -8.35 -2.25 -8.92
N PHE A 16 -8.39 -3.57 -9.16
CA PHE A 16 -7.44 -4.55 -8.63
C PHE A 16 -6.84 -5.45 -9.72
N ASP A 17 -7.01 -5.08 -10.99
CA ASP A 17 -6.30 -5.72 -12.09
C ASP A 17 -4.89 -5.13 -12.16
N PHE A 18 -3.99 -5.67 -11.34
CA PHE A 18 -2.65 -5.11 -11.13
C PHE A 18 -1.81 -5.06 -12.40
N ASP A 19 -2.08 -5.92 -13.38
CA ASP A 19 -1.38 -5.92 -14.68
C ASP A 19 -1.68 -4.63 -15.49
N THR A 20 -2.76 -3.92 -15.15
CA THR A 20 -3.18 -2.69 -15.84
C THR A 20 -2.79 -1.40 -15.11
N ILE A 21 -2.35 -1.50 -13.85
CA ILE A 21 -2.04 -0.35 -13.00
C ILE A 21 -0.58 0.07 -13.21
N SER A 22 -0.36 1.36 -13.49
CA SER A 22 0.99 1.92 -13.62
C SER A 22 1.70 1.98 -12.26
N LYS A 23 2.68 1.10 -12.05
CA LYS A 23 3.56 1.16 -10.85
C LYS A 23 4.23 2.54 -10.71
N ALA A 24 4.65 3.14 -11.82
CA ALA A 24 5.28 4.46 -11.82
C ALA A 24 4.36 5.56 -11.28
N ASP A 25 3.06 5.49 -11.60
CA ASP A 25 2.07 6.44 -11.08
C ASP A 25 1.86 6.25 -9.57
N ILE A 26 1.79 4.99 -9.11
CA ILE A 26 1.66 4.68 -7.67
C ILE A 26 2.88 5.16 -6.89
N VAL A 27 4.09 4.92 -7.40
CA VAL A 27 5.35 5.41 -6.81
C VAL A 27 5.35 6.93 -6.70
N LYS A 28 4.95 7.62 -7.77
CA LYS A 28 4.88 9.08 -7.77
C LYS A 28 3.89 9.60 -6.73
N LEU A 29 2.67 9.05 -6.72
CA LEU A 29 1.63 9.44 -5.74
C LEU A 29 2.10 9.19 -4.30
N LEU A 30 2.71 8.04 -4.01
CA LEU A 30 3.21 7.74 -2.68
C LEU A 30 4.35 8.69 -2.27
N GLN A 31 5.26 8.99 -3.20
CA GLN A 31 6.33 9.93 -2.93
C GLN A 31 5.79 11.34 -2.63
N ASP A 32 4.81 11.80 -3.40
CA ASP A 32 4.14 13.09 -3.19
C ASP A 32 3.44 13.15 -1.83
N GLU A 33 2.77 12.07 -1.39
CA GLU A 33 2.12 11.99 -0.07
C GLU A 33 3.12 11.97 1.09
N ILE A 34 4.28 11.33 0.92
CA ILE A 34 5.33 11.34 1.93
C ILE A 34 5.91 12.75 2.08
N ASP A 35 6.21 13.41 0.97
CA ASP A 35 6.85 14.72 0.99
C ASP A 35 5.88 15.84 1.39
N ASN A 36 4.57 15.66 1.16
CA ASN A 36 3.51 16.62 1.46
C ASN A 36 2.42 15.98 2.31
N TYR A 37 2.81 15.38 3.43
CA TYR A 37 1.88 14.70 4.33
C TYR A 37 0.74 15.63 4.77
N GLN A 38 -0.49 15.13 4.65
CA GLN A 38 -1.71 15.78 5.11
C GLN A 38 -2.21 15.06 6.35
N GLU A 39 -2.42 15.82 7.44
CA GLU A 39 -3.00 15.29 8.67
C GLU A 39 -4.39 14.70 8.45
N GLY A 40 -4.74 13.71 9.27
CA GLY A 40 -5.99 12.98 9.20
C GLY A 40 -5.75 11.49 8.97
N SER A 41 -6.74 10.81 8.40
CA SER A 41 -6.64 9.38 8.14
C SER A 41 -5.48 9.02 7.22
N SER A 42 -4.82 7.91 7.53
CA SER A 42 -3.68 7.40 6.76
C SER A 42 -4.11 6.50 5.60
N GLU A 43 -5.43 6.38 5.35
CA GLU A 43 -5.99 5.40 4.42
C GLU A 43 -5.45 5.51 3.00
N TYR A 44 -5.25 6.74 2.51
CA TYR A 44 -4.69 6.94 1.17
C TYR A 44 -3.25 6.46 1.05
N ILE A 45 -2.42 6.73 2.06
CA ILE A 45 -1.02 6.27 2.10
C ILE A 45 -0.96 4.75 2.25
N ARG A 46 -1.83 4.17 3.09
CA ARG A 46 -1.95 2.71 3.23
C ARG A 46 -2.31 2.06 1.91
N LEU A 47 -3.32 2.57 1.21
CA LEU A 47 -3.73 2.08 -0.11
C LEU A 47 -2.57 2.13 -1.11
N LEU A 48 -1.85 3.26 -1.17
CA LEU A 48 -0.70 3.41 -2.08
C LEU A 48 0.44 2.43 -1.75
N CYS A 49 0.72 2.19 -0.46
CA CYS A 49 1.68 1.18 -0.04
C CYS A 49 1.23 -0.24 -0.42
N GLY A 50 -0.06 -0.56 -0.25
CA GLY A 50 -0.62 -1.85 -0.63
C GLY A 50 -0.63 -2.08 -2.13
N TYR A 51 -0.97 -1.06 -2.93
CA TYR A 51 -0.80 -1.13 -4.39
C TYR A 51 0.66 -1.35 -4.79
N LEU A 52 1.60 -0.62 -4.17
CA LEU A 52 3.02 -0.80 -4.46
C LEU A 52 3.51 -2.19 -4.04
N PHE A 53 3.02 -2.74 -2.94
CA PHE A 53 3.25 -4.13 -2.55
C PHE A 53 2.71 -5.11 -3.60
N CYS A 54 1.51 -4.90 -4.13
CA CYS A 54 0.94 -5.79 -5.15
C CYS A 54 1.70 -5.73 -6.49
N LEU A 55 2.17 -4.55 -6.88
CA LEU A 55 2.80 -4.28 -8.18
C LEU A 55 4.32 -4.48 -8.19
N GLY A 56 4.94 -4.37 -7.01
CA GLY A 56 6.38 -4.15 -6.87
C GLY A 56 7.20 -5.38 -6.54
N ASP A 57 8.46 -5.14 -6.24
CA ASP A 57 9.40 -6.16 -5.77
C ASP A 57 10.26 -5.58 -4.64
N SER A 58 11.34 -6.29 -4.28
CA SER A 58 12.24 -5.86 -3.21
C SER A 58 12.87 -4.47 -3.43
N SER A 59 12.93 -3.97 -4.66
CA SER A 59 13.41 -2.62 -4.96
C SER A 59 12.49 -1.51 -4.44
N ASP A 60 11.22 -1.82 -4.19
CA ASP A 60 10.20 -0.85 -3.74
C ASP A 60 10.13 -0.74 -2.20
N ILE A 61 10.80 -1.66 -1.48
CA ILE A 61 10.88 -1.68 0.00
C ILE A 61 11.31 -0.33 0.59
N PRO A 62 12.35 0.37 0.09
CA PRO A 62 12.79 1.63 0.69
C PRO A 62 11.68 2.68 0.74
N LEU A 63 10.83 2.74 -0.28
CA LEU A 63 9.73 3.72 -0.34
C LEU A 63 8.61 3.38 0.65
N ILE A 64 8.23 2.10 0.74
CA ILE A 64 7.23 1.63 1.72
C ILE A 64 7.76 1.84 3.15
N LYS A 65 9.05 1.59 3.41
CA LYS A 65 9.68 1.89 4.70
C LYS A 65 9.69 3.38 5.01
N LYS A 66 9.93 4.25 4.01
CA LYS A 66 9.86 5.71 4.17
C LYS A 66 8.45 6.14 4.60
N ALA A 67 7.39 5.57 4.01
CA ALA A 67 6.02 5.83 4.47
C ALA A 67 5.77 5.31 5.89
N LYS A 68 6.11 4.05 6.17
CA LYS A 68 5.84 3.38 7.46
C LYS A 68 6.58 4.01 8.64
N TYR A 69 7.83 4.43 8.44
CA TYR A 69 8.69 4.87 9.55
C TYR A 69 9.04 6.37 9.50
N GLY A 70 8.79 7.05 8.38
CA GLY A 70 9.26 8.42 8.14
C GLY A 70 8.22 9.52 8.34
N ILE A 71 6.92 9.19 8.45
CA ILE A 71 5.86 10.19 8.59
C ILE A 71 5.49 10.38 10.08
N ASN A 72 4.72 9.44 10.65
CA ASN A 72 4.37 9.40 12.06
C ASN A 72 3.94 7.98 12.48
N MET A 73 3.71 7.77 13.78
CA MET A 73 3.35 6.47 14.34
C MET A 73 2.00 5.96 13.81
N ASP A 74 1.02 6.83 13.61
CA ASP A 74 -0.33 6.44 13.17
C ASP A 74 -0.31 5.89 11.74
N VAL A 75 0.40 6.56 10.84
CA VAL A 75 0.66 6.05 9.47
C VAL A 75 1.40 4.72 9.53
N GLY A 76 2.43 4.64 10.38
CA GLY A 76 3.25 3.45 10.53
C GLY A 76 2.49 2.22 11.01
N CYS A 77 1.49 2.40 11.88
CA CYS A 77 0.62 1.33 12.36
C CYS A 77 -0.33 0.80 11.28
N MET A 78 -0.65 1.60 10.27
CA MET A 78 -1.58 1.23 9.19
C MET A 78 -0.94 0.43 8.05
N ILE A 79 0.38 0.48 7.90
CA ILE A 79 1.11 -0.23 6.86
C ILE A 79 1.57 -1.59 7.41
N ASP A 80 1.13 -2.68 6.81
CA ASP A 80 1.37 -4.03 7.33
C ASP A 80 2.86 -4.41 7.21
N TYR A 81 3.41 -5.03 8.26
CA TYR A 81 4.83 -5.44 8.27
C TYR A 81 5.06 -6.62 7.31
N GLU A 82 4.06 -7.48 7.20
CA GLU A 82 4.02 -8.66 6.35
C GLU A 82 4.22 -8.31 4.88
N TRP A 83 3.79 -7.14 4.42
CA TRP A 83 4.07 -6.66 3.06
C TRP A 83 5.58 -6.46 2.84
N LEU A 84 6.27 -5.86 3.81
CA LEU A 84 7.72 -5.67 3.74
C LEU A 84 8.46 -7.01 3.83
N SER A 85 8.09 -7.86 4.78
CA SER A 85 8.68 -9.19 4.95
C SER A 85 8.52 -10.05 3.68
N SER A 86 7.32 -10.05 3.10
CA SER A 86 7.00 -10.74 1.85
C SER A 86 7.81 -10.20 0.66
N LEU A 87 8.04 -8.89 0.56
CA LEU A 87 8.91 -8.34 -0.48
C LEU A 87 10.38 -8.72 -0.27
N GLU A 88 10.85 -8.75 0.99
CA GLU A 88 12.22 -9.10 1.34
C GLU A 88 12.56 -10.56 1.03
N ASN A 89 11.61 -11.47 1.27
CA ASN A 89 11.79 -12.91 1.06
C ASN A 89 11.33 -13.41 -0.33
N GLY A 90 10.91 -12.51 -1.23
CA GLY A 90 10.45 -12.87 -2.57
C GLY A 90 9.04 -13.48 -2.63
N GLY A 91 8.25 -13.30 -1.58
CA GLY A 91 6.86 -13.76 -1.48
C GLY A 91 6.69 -15.16 -0.91
N ALA A 92 7.75 -15.72 -0.33
CA ALA A 92 7.73 -17.01 0.32
C ALA A 92 6.94 -16.95 1.64
N GLU A 93 6.19 -18.02 1.92
CA GLU A 93 5.52 -18.20 3.21
C GLU A 93 6.54 -18.64 4.27
N ASP A 94 6.41 -18.10 5.48
CA ASP A 94 7.16 -18.52 6.66
C ASP A 94 6.28 -18.50 7.93
N GLU A 95 6.87 -18.77 9.10
CA GLU A 95 6.15 -18.84 10.38
C GLU A 95 5.38 -17.55 10.74
N TYR A 96 5.81 -16.41 10.20
CA TYR A 96 5.29 -15.08 10.56
C TYR A 96 4.69 -14.31 9.37
N THR A 97 4.95 -14.76 8.14
CA THR A 97 4.56 -14.08 6.91
C THR A 97 3.76 -15.05 6.04
N PRO A 98 2.46 -14.80 5.81
CA PRO A 98 1.67 -15.56 4.85
C PRO A 98 2.24 -15.49 3.44
N SER A 99 1.77 -16.36 2.56
CA SER A 99 2.16 -16.30 1.16
C SER A 99 1.78 -14.96 0.54
N ARG A 100 2.56 -14.49 -0.44
CA ARG A 100 2.27 -13.21 -1.12
C ARG A 100 0.87 -13.16 -1.73
N ASN A 101 0.39 -14.28 -2.28
CA ASN A 101 -0.94 -14.36 -2.87
C ASN A 101 -2.06 -14.19 -1.82
N GLU A 102 -1.85 -14.70 -0.61
CA GLU A 102 -2.81 -14.51 0.48
C GLU A 102 -2.83 -13.06 0.95
N LEU A 103 -1.67 -12.44 1.13
CA LEU A 103 -1.57 -11.02 1.48
C LEU A 103 -2.23 -10.11 0.43
N ILE A 104 -2.07 -10.42 -0.87
CA ILE A 104 -2.74 -9.71 -1.96
C ILE A 104 -4.26 -9.91 -1.88
N ARG A 105 -4.73 -11.14 -1.65
CA ARG A 105 -6.16 -11.41 -1.49
C ARG A 105 -6.74 -10.65 -0.30
N ASP A 106 -6.06 -10.63 0.83
CA ASP A 106 -6.50 -9.94 2.03
C ASP A 106 -6.56 -8.42 1.81
N PHE A 107 -5.59 -7.86 1.08
CA PHE A 107 -5.63 -6.47 0.62
C PHE A 107 -6.83 -6.17 -0.28
N ILE A 108 -7.11 -7.02 -1.28
CA ILE A 108 -8.28 -6.87 -2.15
C ILE A 108 -9.56 -6.97 -1.33
N ASP A 109 -9.67 -7.96 -0.45
CA ASP A 109 -10.85 -8.19 0.37
C ASP A 109 -11.15 -7.01 1.31
N TYR A 110 -10.11 -6.34 1.81
CA TYR A 110 -10.25 -5.11 2.57
C TYR A 110 -10.82 -3.96 1.72
N TYR A 111 -10.34 -3.79 0.48
CA TYR A 111 -10.66 -2.61 -0.34
C TYR A 111 -11.80 -2.78 -1.35
N LYS A 112 -12.20 -4.00 -1.71
CA LYS A 112 -13.19 -4.27 -2.77
C LYS A 112 -14.56 -3.62 -2.53
N ASP A 113 -14.95 -3.50 -1.26
CA ASP A 113 -16.22 -2.92 -0.84
C ASP A 113 -16.03 -1.59 -0.09
N PHE A 114 -14.82 -1.01 -0.15
CA PHE A 114 -14.47 0.22 0.56
C PHE A 114 -15.30 1.41 0.05
N LYS A 115 -15.91 2.15 0.98
CA LYS A 115 -16.76 3.31 0.72
C LYS A 115 -16.51 4.38 1.78
N ALA A 116 -16.37 5.63 1.35
CA ALA A 116 -15.97 6.77 2.17
C ALA A 116 -16.82 8.02 1.89
#